data_AF-A0A101VGF5-F1
#
_entry.id   AF-A0A101VGF5-F1
#
_cell.length_a   1.000
_cell.length_b   1.000
_cell.length_c   1.000
_cell.angle_alpha   90.00
_cell.angle_beta   90.00
_cell.angle_gamma   90.00
#
_symmetry.space_group_name_H-M   'P 1'
#
loop_
_entity.id
_entity.type
_entity.pdbx_description
1 polymer ?
#
loop_
_entity_poly.entity_id
_entity_poly.type
_entity_poly.pdbx_seq_one_letter_code
_entity_poly.pdbx_strand_id
1 'polypeptide(L)'
;MAAATSDEIDILEKAKRKLEADYVPSDDEAYMSERQRNYFRMLLLEWKRSIHNAADQTLQSLQNGPIREPDLNDRASSETDWSIELRTRDRQRKLIAKIDSALRRIDEGEYGYCEVTGDPIGIKRLIARPVATMTVEAQEAHERQEKISRDD
;
A
#
# COMPACT_ATOMS: atom_id res chain seq x y z
N MET A 1 0.24 6.96 16.07
CA MET A 1 0.13 7.22 14.61
C MET A 1 -0.50 6.00 13.92
N ALA A 2 -1.82 5.79 14.07
CA ALA A 2 -2.48 4.56 13.61
C ALA A 2 -3.74 4.78 12.73
N ALA A 3 -4.14 6.02 12.46
CA ALA A 3 -5.45 6.31 11.88
C ALA A 3 -5.52 6.24 10.34
N ALA A 4 -4.40 6.14 9.62
CA ALA A 4 -4.39 6.28 8.16
C ALA A 4 -4.06 5.01 7.37
N THR A 5 -4.03 3.87 8.06
CA THR A 5 -3.93 2.56 7.42
C THR A 5 -5.27 2.11 6.86
N SER A 6 -6.39 2.64 7.37
CA SER A 6 -7.74 2.20 6.94
C SER A 6 -8.00 2.51 5.47
N ASP A 7 -7.73 3.74 5.02
CA ASP A 7 -8.00 4.13 3.64
C ASP A 7 -7.16 3.32 2.64
N GLU A 8 -5.90 3.07 2.95
CA GLU A 8 -5.02 2.27 2.09
C GLU A 8 -5.47 0.80 2.01
N ILE A 9 -5.96 0.24 3.13
CA ILE A 9 -6.54 -1.11 3.19
C ILE A 9 -7.84 -1.16 2.37
N ASP A 10 -8.71 -0.17 2.51
CA ASP A 10 -9.98 -0.11 1.78
C ASP A 10 -9.75 0.02 0.27
N ILE A 11 -8.74 0.80 -0.14
CA ILE A 11 -8.34 0.93 -1.55
C ILE A 11 -7.80 -0.42 -2.07
N LEU A 12 -7.01 -1.14 -1.27
CA LEU A 12 -6.51 -2.47 -1.64
C LEU A 12 -7.64 -3.49 -1.78
N GLU A 13 -8.57 -3.54 -0.84
CA GLU A 13 -9.74 -4.44 -0.89
C GLU A 13 -10.64 -4.14 -2.10
N LYS A 14 -10.83 -2.85 -2.44
CA LYS A 14 -11.50 -2.46 -3.68
C LYS A 14 -10.76 -2.95 -4.93
N ALA A 15 -9.42 -2.90 -4.93
CA ALA A 15 -8.62 -3.40 -6.04
C ALA A 15 -8.74 -4.94 -6.17
N LYS A 16 -8.71 -5.68 -5.05
CA LYS A 16 -8.91 -7.14 -5.04
C LYS A 16 -10.26 -7.54 -5.61
N ARG A 17 -11.35 -6.91 -5.15
CA ARG A 17 -12.72 -7.20 -5.63
C ARG A 17 -12.89 -7.03 -7.13
N LYS A 18 -12.12 -6.14 -7.77
CA LYS A 18 -12.14 -5.98 -9.24
C LYS A 18 -11.43 -7.13 -9.98
N LEU A 19 -10.60 -7.89 -9.29
CA LEU A 19 -9.81 -9.01 -9.84
C LEU A 19 -10.40 -10.39 -9.52
N GLU A 20 -11.32 -10.48 -8.57
CA GLU A 20 -11.88 -11.73 -7.99
C GLU A 20 -12.67 -12.64 -8.95
N ALA A 21 -12.70 -12.40 -10.26
CA ALA A 21 -13.56 -13.17 -11.17
C ALA A 21 -13.02 -14.57 -11.53
N ASP A 22 -11.70 -14.74 -11.72
CA ASP A 22 -11.19 -15.93 -12.44
C ASP A 22 -10.07 -16.72 -11.74
N TYR A 23 -9.35 -16.13 -10.77
CA TYR A 23 -8.19 -16.79 -10.15
C TYR A 23 -7.73 -16.11 -8.85
N VAL A 24 -7.44 -16.94 -7.83
CA VAL A 24 -6.78 -16.52 -6.57
C VAL A 24 -5.59 -17.46 -6.32
N PRO A 25 -4.36 -16.94 -6.10
CA PRO A 25 -3.20 -17.75 -5.77
C PRO A 25 -3.43 -18.61 -4.52
N SER A 26 -3.06 -19.89 -4.60
CA SER A 26 -3.07 -20.83 -3.46
C SER A 26 -1.67 -21.34 -3.16
N ASP A 27 -1.47 -21.89 -1.97
CA ASP A 27 -0.25 -22.62 -1.59
C ASP A 27 -0.19 -24.01 -2.26
N ASP A 28 -1.27 -24.47 -2.91
CA ASP A 28 -1.38 -25.79 -3.55
C ASP A 28 -0.73 -25.90 -4.94
N GLU A 29 -0.19 -24.80 -5.47
CA GLU A 29 0.46 -24.74 -6.78
C GLU A 29 1.93 -24.32 -6.67
N ALA A 30 2.67 -24.42 -7.77
CA ALA A 30 4.08 -24.03 -7.78
C ALA A 30 4.25 -22.55 -7.38
N TYR A 31 5.11 -22.33 -6.38
CA TYR A 31 5.38 -21.00 -5.84
C TYR A 31 5.89 -20.04 -6.92
N MET A 32 5.28 -18.86 -7.00
CA MET A 32 5.56 -17.82 -8.00
C MET A 32 5.51 -18.31 -9.44
N SER A 33 4.57 -19.21 -9.73
CA SER A 33 4.21 -19.57 -11.10
C SER A 33 3.84 -18.33 -11.94
N GLU A 34 3.85 -18.47 -13.27
CA GLU A 34 3.43 -17.39 -14.17
C GLU A 34 2.01 -16.88 -13.84
N ARG A 35 1.09 -17.77 -13.43
CA ARG A 35 -0.26 -17.39 -13.01
C ARG A 35 -0.24 -16.55 -11.74
N GLN A 36 0.54 -16.94 -10.72
CA GLN A 36 0.67 -16.18 -9.48
C GLN A 36 1.30 -14.81 -9.72
N ARG A 37 2.39 -14.75 -10.50
CA ARG A 37 3.06 -13.49 -10.85
C ARG A 37 2.12 -12.56 -11.62
N ASN A 38 1.35 -13.08 -12.57
CA ASN A 38 0.36 -12.29 -13.31
C ASN A 38 -0.76 -11.76 -12.40
N TYR A 39 -1.24 -12.57 -11.45
CA TYR A 39 -2.22 -12.10 -10.47
C TYR A 39 -1.68 -10.94 -9.63
N PHE A 40 -0.50 -11.09 -9.02
CA PHE A 40 0.08 -10.03 -8.19
C PHE A 40 0.41 -8.78 -9.01
N ARG A 41 0.85 -8.94 -10.26
CA ARG A 41 1.07 -7.84 -11.19
C ARG A 41 -0.20 -7.04 -11.44
N MET A 42 -1.29 -7.72 -11.77
CA MET A 42 -2.58 -7.08 -12.00
C MET A 42 -3.12 -6.41 -10.73
N LEU A 43 -2.96 -7.07 -9.58
CA LEU A 43 -3.32 -6.51 -8.27
C LEU A 43 -2.56 -5.22 -7.97
N LEU A 44 -1.24 -5.21 -8.15
CA LEU A 44 -0.39 -4.03 -7.92
C LEU A 44 -0.76 -2.88 -8.87
N LEU A 45 -1.02 -3.18 -10.15
CA LEU A 45 -1.44 -2.17 -11.14
C LEU A 45 -2.81 -1.55 -10.79
N GLU A 46 -3.78 -2.38 -10.43
CA GLU A 46 -5.11 -1.89 -10.07
C GLU A 46 -5.11 -1.16 -8.73
N TRP A 47 -4.26 -1.60 -7.79
CA TRP A 47 -4.06 -0.89 -6.53
C TRP A 47 -3.46 0.50 -6.78
N LYS A 48 -2.40 0.60 -7.60
CA LYS A 48 -1.82 1.89 -8.01
C LYS A 48 -2.84 2.80 -8.68
N ARG A 49 -3.64 2.27 -9.61
CA ARG A 49 -4.73 3.02 -10.27
C ARG A 49 -5.74 3.53 -9.25
N SER A 50 -6.13 2.70 -8.29
CA SER A 50 -7.12 3.07 -7.27
C SER A 50 -6.60 4.15 -6.32
N ILE A 51 -5.30 4.15 -6.00
CA ILE A 51 -4.65 5.24 -5.24
C ILE A 51 -4.68 6.55 -6.03
N HIS A 52 -4.34 6.52 -7.32
CA HIS A 52 -4.40 7.71 -8.17
C HIS A 52 -5.82 8.29 -8.26
N ASN A 53 -6.83 7.44 -8.49
CA ASN A 53 -8.22 7.88 -8.55
C ASN A 53 -8.68 8.52 -7.23
N ALA A 54 -8.28 7.95 -6.08
CA ALA A 54 -8.59 8.52 -4.78
C ALA A 54 -7.93 9.90 -4.61
N ALA A 55 -6.66 10.05 -5.00
CA ALA A 55 -5.96 11.33 -4.95
C ALA A 55 -6.61 12.40 -5.84
N ASP A 56 -7.05 12.02 -7.05
CA ASP A 56 -7.73 12.93 -7.98
C ASP A 56 -9.08 13.40 -7.43
N GLN A 57 -9.84 12.51 -6.79
CA GLN A 57 -11.12 12.85 -6.14
C GLN A 57 -10.92 13.83 -4.98
N THR A 58 -9.89 13.64 -4.16
CA THR A 58 -9.61 14.56 -3.06
C THR A 58 -9.18 15.93 -3.58
N LEU A 59 -8.36 15.97 -4.63
CA LEU A 59 -7.94 17.23 -5.26
C LEU A 59 -9.16 18.00 -5.82
N GLN A 60 -10.08 17.32 -6.50
CA GLN A 60 -11.32 17.94 -6.99
C GLN A 60 -12.19 18.46 -5.83
N SER A 61 -12.28 17.70 -4.74
CA SER A 61 -13.03 18.13 -3.55
C SER A 61 -12.45 19.39 -2.91
N LEU A 62 -11.11 19.50 -2.84
CA LEU A 62 -10.43 20.71 -2.36
C LEU A 62 -10.61 21.91 -3.28
N GLN A 63 -10.53 21.70 -4.61
CA GLN A 63 -10.75 22.76 -5.59
C GLN A 63 -12.18 23.30 -5.58
N ASN A 64 -13.17 22.44 -5.30
CA ASN A 64 -14.58 22.79 -5.19
C ASN A 64 -14.98 23.22 -3.76
N GLY A 65 -14.02 23.28 -2.83
CA GLY A 65 -14.22 23.79 -1.47
C GLY A 65 -14.72 25.25 -1.50
N PRO A 66 -15.46 25.70 -0.47
CA PRO A 66 -16.25 26.92 -0.58
C PRO A 66 -15.39 28.13 -0.91
N ILE A 67 -15.76 28.84 -1.97
CA ILE A 67 -15.44 30.26 -2.21
C ILE A 67 -16.21 31.08 -1.16
N ARG A 68 -15.90 30.88 0.12
CA ARG A 68 -16.36 31.73 1.21
C ARG A 68 -15.12 32.15 1.95
N GLU A 69 -14.94 33.46 2.11
CA GLU A 69 -13.96 33.97 3.07
C GLU A 69 -14.24 33.28 4.40
N PRO A 70 -13.35 32.38 4.86
CA PRO A 70 -13.56 31.68 6.12
C PRO A 70 -13.55 32.74 7.23
N ASP A 71 -14.48 32.66 8.18
CA ASP A 71 -14.28 33.38 9.43
C ASP A 71 -13.02 32.83 10.15
N LEU A 72 -12.58 33.49 11.23
CA LEU A 72 -11.36 33.09 11.93
C LEU A 72 -11.42 31.63 12.47
N ASN A 73 -12.61 31.11 12.78
CA ASN A 73 -12.79 29.73 13.24
C ASN A 73 -12.79 28.73 12.06
N ASP A 74 -13.44 29.08 10.95
CA ASP A 74 -13.47 28.29 9.73
C ASP A 74 -12.06 28.14 9.12
N ARG A 75 -11.23 29.17 9.28
CA ARG A 75 -9.82 29.13 8.86
C ARG A 75 -9.01 28.09 9.63
N ALA A 76 -9.17 28.03 10.95
CA ALA A 76 -8.44 27.08 11.79
C ALA A 76 -8.81 25.62 11.47
N SER A 77 -10.10 25.34 11.24
CA SER A 77 -10.57 24.02 10.78
C SER A 77 -10.01 23.67 9.40
N SER A 78 -10.08 24.61 8.46
CA SER A 78 -9.58 24.40 7.10
C SER A 78 -8.07 24.11 7.07
N GLU A 79 -7.25 24.87 7.80
CA GLU A 79 -5.80 24.63 7.88
C GLU A 79 -5.49 23.23 8.45
N THR A 80 -6.29 22.77 9.42
CA THR A 80 -6.15 21.42 9.99
C THR A 80 -6.44 20.34 8.96
N ASP A 81 -7.55 20.45 8.22
CA ASP A 81 -7.95 19.50 7.19
C ASP A 81 -6.90 19.41 6.07
N TRP A 82 -6.38 20.56 5.62
CA TRP A 82 -5.29 20.62 4.65
C TRP A 82 -4.02 19.92 5.15
N SER A 83 -3.68 20.08 6.43
CA SER A 83 -2.51 19.43 7.02
C SER A 83 -2.64 17.91 7.07
N ILE A 84 -3.87 17.40 7.32
CA ILE A 84 -4.17 15.97 7.31
C ILE A 84 -4.03 15.43 5.89
N GLU A 85 -4.59 16.15 4.91
CA GLU A 85 -4.56 15.73 3.51
C GLU A 85 -3.13 15.66 2.95
N LEU A 86 -2.30 16.66 3.26
CA LEU A 86 -0.90 16.67 2.83
C LEU A 86 -0.13 15.45 3.36
N ARG A 87 -0.41 15.02 4.60
CA ARG A 87 0.20 13.82 5.20
C ARG A 87 -0.30 12.55 4.54
N THR A 88 -1.60 12.47 4.20
CA THR A 88 -2.17 11.35 3.44
C THR A 88 -1.52 11.23 2.07
N ARG A 89 -1.35 12.34 1.34
CA ARG A 89 -0.68 12.35 0.05
C ARG A 89 0.77 11.88 0.10
N ASP A 90 1.54 12.31 1.10
CA ASP A 90 2.94 11.86 1.23
C ASP A 90 3.03 10.35 1.48
N ARG A 91 2.10 9.77 2.26
CA ARG A 91 2.00 8.32 2.46
C ARG A 91 1.63 7.59 1.18
N GLN A 92 0.61 8.06 0.46
CA GLN A 92 0.21 7.49 -0.84
C GLN A 92 1.36 7.53 -1.84
N ARG A 93 2.13 8.63 -1.92
CA ARG A 93 3.33 8.74 -2.77
C ARG A 93 4.37 7.68 -2.42
N LYS A 94 4.66 7.50 -1.12
CA LYS A 94 5.59 6.47 -0.64
C LYS A 94 5.07 5.06 -0.94
N LEU A 95 3.76 4.84 -0.82
CA LEU A 95 3.13 3.56 -1.15
C LEU A 95 3.23 3.26 -2.65
N ILE A 96 2.97 4.23 -3.52
CA ILE A 96 3.15 4.09 -4.98
C ILE A 96 4.59 3.71 -5.31
N ALA A 97 5.58 4.34 -4.67
CA ALA A 97 6.99 3.97 -4.86
C ALA A 97 7.28 2.51 -4.46
N LYS A 98 6.65 2.00 -3.39
CA LYS A 98 6.74 0.59 -3.00
C LYS A 98 6.06 -0.34 -4.01
N ILE A 99 4.91 0.05 -4.56
CA ILE A 99 4.22 -0.70 -5.61
C ILE A 99 5.09 -0.78 -6.87
N ASP A 100 5.70 0.33 -7.28
CA ASP A 100 6.59 0.37 -8.43
C ASP A 100 7.84 -0.51 -8.23
N SER A 101 8.38 -0.54 -7.00
CA SER A 101 9.45 -1.47 -6.64
C SER A 101 8.99 -2.93 -6.74
N ALA A 102 7.81 -3.26 -6.21
CA ALA A 102 7.26 -4.61 -6.28
C ALA A 102 7.03 -5.07 -7.72
N LEU A 103 6.55 -4.17 -8.60
CA LEU A 103 6.39 -4.45 -10.03
C LEU A 103 7.74 -4.76 -10.70
N ARG A 104 8.80 -4.00 -10.40
CA ARG A 104 10.16 -4.29 -10.89
C ARG A 104 10.67 -5.66 -10.43
N ARG A 105 10.45 -5.99 -9.16
CA ARG A 105 10.83 -7.30 -8.61
C ARG A 105 10.08 -8.46 -9.30
N ILE A 106 8.84 -8.24 -9.76
CA ILE A 106 8.11 -9.24 -10.55
C ILE A 106 8.81 -9.47 -11.90
N ASP A 107 9.30 -8.40 -12.53
CA ASP A 107 10.02 -8.47 -13.81
C ASP A 107 11.39 -9.12 -13.68
N GLU A 108 12.07 -8.88 -12.57
CA GLU A 108 13.37 -9.49 -12.24
C GLU A 108 13.25 -10.94 -11.75
N GLY A 109 12.03 -11.39 -11.40
CA GLY A 109 11.77 -12.73 -10.87
C GLY A 109 12.09 -12.90 -9.37
N GLU A 110 12.34 -11.80 -8.67
CA GLU A 110 12.66 -11.78 -7.23
C GLU A 110 11.43 -11.54 -6.34
N TYR A 111 10.27 -11.25 -6.93
CA TYR A 111 9.04 -11.06 -6.18
C TYR A 111 8.60 -12.34 -5.47
N GLY A 112 8.13 -12.17 -4.23
CA GLY A 112 7.75 -13.27 -3.35
C GLY A 112 8.86 -13.70 -2.38
N TYR A 113 10.12 -13.38 -2.64
CA TYR A 113 11.21 -13.80 -1.74
C TYR A 113 11.59 -12.70 -0.73
N CYS A 114 12.04 -13.11 0.45
CA CYS A 114 12.51 -12.21 1.51
C CYS A 114 13.80 -11.53 1.09
N GLU A 115 13.87 -10.20 1.16
CA GLU A 115 15.09 -9.43 0.81
C GLU A 115 16.25 -9.68 1.79
N VAL A 116 15.97 -10.17 3.00
CA VAL A 116 16.99 -10.39 4.03
C VAL A 116 17.47 -11.84 4.06
N THR A 117 16.55 -12.80 4.00
CA THR A 117 16.87 -14.23 4.17
C THR A 117 16.82 -15.03 2.87
N GLY A 118 16.15 -14.53 1.83
CA GLY A 118 15.87 -15.27 0.60
C GLY A 118 14.70 -16.26 0.70
N ASP A 119 14.10 -16.41 1.88
CA ASP A 119 13.00 -17.35 2.10
C ASP A 119 11.71 -16.94 1.37
N PRO A 120 10.86 -17.91 0.96
CA PRO A 120 9.58 -17.59 0.33
C PRO A 120 8.63 -16.90 1.32
N ILE A 121 8.10 -15.74 0.92
CA ILE A 121 7.04 -15.04 1.64
C ILE A 121 5.72 -15.77 1.37
N GLY A 122 5.00 -16.15 2.42
CA GLY A 122 3.75 -16.89 2.29
C GLY A 122 2.71 -16.17 1.42
N ILE A 123 2.00 -16.94 0.58
CA ILE A 123 1.02 -16.39 -0.39
C ILE A 123 -0.06 -15.57 0.31
N LYS A 124 -0.59 -16.06 1.43
CA LYS A 124 -1.58 -15.35 2.25
C LYS A 124 -1.09 -13.98 2.72
N ARG A 125 0.21 -13.85 3.04
CA ARG A 125 0.83 -12.57 3.42
C ARG A 125 0.91 -11.62 2.22
N LEU A 126 1.29 -12.12 1.05
CA LEU A 126 1.33 -11.30 -0.17
C LEU A 126 -0.07 -10.88 -0.63
N ILE A 127 -1.09 -11.73 -0.45
CA ILE A 127 -2.49 -11.36 -0.70
C ILE A 127 -2.92 -10.24 0.27
N ALA A 128 -2.58 -10.34 1.55
CA ALA A 128 -2.89 -9.31 2.53
C ALA A 128 -2.11 -8.01 2.28
N ARG A 129 -0.83 -8.11 1.91
CA ARG A 129 0.08 -6.98 1.68
C ARG A 129 1.05 -7.28 0.53
N PRO A 130 0.69 -6.94 -0.72
CA PRO A 130 1.47 -7.31 -1.91
C PRO A 130 2.78 -6.52 -2.07
N VAL A 131 3.02 -5.51 -1.24
CA VAL A 131 4.31 -4.77 -1.16
C VAL A 131 5.22 -5.27 -0.04
N ALA A 132 4.90 -6.40 0.59
CA ALA A 132 5.74 -6.96 1.64
C ALA A 132 7.06 -7.48 1.04
N THR A 133 8.18 -7.03 1.61
CA THR A 133 9.53 -7.41 1.16
C THR A 133 10.20 -8.47 2.03
N MET A 134 9.62 -8.76 3.19
CA MET A 134 10.16 -9.66 4.21
C MET A 134 9.11 -10.67 4.69
N THR A 135 9.56 -11.83 5.16
CA THR A 135 8.71 -12.80 5.88
C THR A 135 8.22 -12.23 7.21
N VAL A 136 7.29 -12.94 7.87
CA VAL A 136 6.81 -12.54 9.19
C VAL A 136 7.96 -12.62 10.20
N GLU A 137 8.72 -13.73 10.22
CA GLU A 137 9.80 -13.89 11.20
C GLU A 137 10.91 -12.86 11.01
N ALA A 138 11.29 -12.57 9.75
CA ALA A 138 12.31 -11.57 9.45
C ALA A 138 11.84 -10.17 9.86
N GLN A 139 10.57 -9.84 9.64
CA GLN A 139 9.98 -8.57 10.07
C GLN A 139 9.99 -8.43 11.59
N GLU A 140 9.59 -9.47 12.32
CA GLU A 140 9.60 -9.47 13.79
C GLU A 140 11.01 -9.33 14.36
N ALA A 141 12.01 -9.99 13.74
CA ALA A 141 13.40 -9.87 14.12
C ALA A 141 13.93 -8.44 13.92
N HIS A 142 13.62 -7.83 12.77
CA HIS A 142 13.99 -6.44 12.47
C HIS A 142 13.38 -5.47 13.48
N GLU A 143 12.08 -5.60 13.76
CA GLU A 143 11.38 -4.75 14.73
C GLU A 143 11.91 -4.91 16.16
N ARG A 144 12.37 -6.12 16.54
CA ARG A 144 13.01 -6.37 17.83
C ARG A 144 14.36 -5.66 17.94
N GLN A 145 15.18 -5.70 16.89
CA GLN A 145 16.48 -5.02 16.86
C GLN A 145 16.33 -3.49 16.89
N GLU A 146 15.36 -2.94 16.16
CA GLU A 146 15.09 -1.50 16.18
C GLU A 146 14.65 -0.99 17.56
N LYS A 147 13.90 -1.79 18.33
CA LYS A 147 13.51 -1.43 19.70
C LYS A 147 14.71 -1.38 20.64
N ILE A 148 15.59 -2.38 20.58
CA ILE A 148 16.80 -2.44 21.43
C ILE A 148 17.71 -1.24 21.12
N SER A 149 17.92 -0.92 19.84
CA SER A 149 18.78 0.20 19.44
C SER A 149 18.23 1.60 19.76
N ARG A 150 16.95 1.73 20.14
CA ARG A 150 16.34 3.03 20.50
C ARG A 150 16.37 3.33 22.00
N ASP A 151 16.59 2.30 22.81
CA ASP A 151 16.64 2.39 24.27
C ASP A 151 18.09 2.56 24.81
N ASP A 152 19.09 2.54 23.93
CA ASP A 152 20.51 2.90 24.17
C ASP A 152 20.82 4.33 23.68
#